data_AF-A0A4P6K0G0-F1
#
_entry.id   AF-A0A4P6K0G0-F1
#
_cell.length_a   1.000
_cell.length_b   1.000
_cell.length_c   1.000
_cell.angle_alpha   90.00
_cell.angle_beta   90.00
_cell.angle_gamma   90.00
#
_symmetry.space_group_name_H-M   'P 1'
#
loop_
_entity.id
_entity.type
_entity.pdbx_description
1 polymer ?
#
loop_
_entity_poly.entity_id
_entity_poly.type
_entity_poly.pdbx_seq_one_letter_code
_entity_poly.pdbx_strand_id
1 'polypeptide(L)'
;MERKVSCQQRENYSYCVENFWDRLYSTLQRQVSTYVYSTHVPIWCGQEQDVINDILQETLLRIWLRQQDDRAEPIHNLEAFAAKVARNCCHDYWRKDRRFLRFPQDEYEIEVVVHTHDEDESVEERALQSLMQLMFLEQVAYLIVKFPDKQRRALLINLASHTDIGEEPAPLEKALGKMGIQLQDFRCDTPSDPAERSRHNTLVCLAYKRLRKMLPTSSGPSAA
;
A
#
# COMPACT_ATOMS: atom_id res chain seq x y z
N MET A 1 29.50 -14.13 51.61
CA MET A 1 30.43 -13.08 51.12
C MET A 1 29.74 -12.39 49.95
N GLU A 2 28.87 -11.43 50.25
CA GLU A 2 28.05 -10.74 49.27
C GLU A 2 28.90 -9.69 48.56
N ARG A 3 29.13 -9.86 47.25
CA ARG A 3 29.82 -8.87 46.43
C ARG A 3 28.89 -7.66 46.27
N LYS A 4 29.14 -6.61 47.04
CA LYS A 4 28.61 -5.26 46.79
C LYS A 4 29.10 -4.81 45.40
N VAL A 5 28.24 -4.96 44.39
CA VAL A 5 28.41 -4.30 43.09
C VAL A 5 28.26 -2.80 43.37
N SER A 6 29.32 -2.05 43.12
CA SER A 6 29.39 -0.61 43.42
C SER A 6 28.35 0.16 42.58
N CYS A 7 27.66 1.14 43.17
CA CYS A 7 26.68 2.01 42.50
C CYS A 7 27.24 2.62 41.19
N GLN A 8 28.55 2.94 41.16
CA GLN A 8 29.24 3.46 39.97
C GLN A 8 29.39 2.44 38.82
N GLN A 9 29.36 1.13 39.10
CA GLN A 9 29.36 0.13 38.05
C GLN A 9 27.98 0.01 37.38
N ARG A 10 26.88 0.30 38.09
CA ARG A 10 25.53 0.33 37.50
C ARG A 10 25.30 1.55 36.61
N GLU A 11 25.73 2.73 37.05
CA GLU A 11 25.60 3.98 36.27
C GLU A 11 26.45 3.93 34.98
N ASN A 12 27.69 3.42 35.07
CA ASN A 12 28.55 3.24 33.89
C ASN A 12 28.01 2.17 32.92
N TYR A 13 27.35 1.12 33.41
CA TYR A 13 26.71 0.11 32.54
C TYR A 13 25.50 0.69 31.81
N SER A 14 24.66 1.47 32.52
CA SER A 14 23.50 2.15 31.93
C SER A 14 23.90 3.12 30.82
N TYR A 15 24.92 3.95 31.07
CA TYR A 15 25.44 4.91 30.09
C TYR A 15 26.09 4.22 28.87
N CYS A 16 26.76 3.09 29.07
CA CYS A 16 27.40 2.35 27.97
C CYS A 16 26.36 1.70 27.03
N VAL A 17 25.23 1.24 27.59
CA VAL A 17 24.13 0.65 26.84
C VAL A 17 23.34 1.71 26.07
N GLU A 18 23.06 2.87 26.66
CA GLU A 18 22.39 3.98 25.97
C GLU A 18 23.20 4.47 24.77
N ASN A 19 24.50 4.72 24.96
CA ASN A 19 25.41 5.10 23.86
C ASN A 19 25.54 4.04 22.76
N PHE A 20 25.27 2.78 23.06
CA PHE A 20 25.25 1.72 22.06
C PHE A 20 24.00 1.82 21.18
N TRP A 21 22.82 1.96 21.80
CA TRP A 21 21.56 2.11 21.07
C TRP A 21 21.51 3.37 20.22
N ASP A 22 22.07 4.48 20.69
CA ASP A 22 22.15 5.72 19.91
C ASP A 22 23.04 5.58 18.67
N ARG A 23 24.18 4.89 18.82
CA ARG A 23 25.08 4.58 17.70
C ARG A 23 24.45 3.62 16.70
N LEU A 24 23.74 2.61 17.20
CA LEU A 24 23.03 1.66 16.37
C LEU A 24 21.90 2.35 15.60
N TYR A 25 21.08 3.16 16.30
CA TYR A 25 20.01 3.96 15.72
C TYR A 25 20.55 4.86 14.60
N SER A 26 21.61 5.62 14.88
CA SER A 26 22.23 6.53 13.89
C SER A 26 22.74 5.77 12.65
N THR A 27 23.27 4.56 12.85
CA THR A 27 23.76 3.71 11.76
C THR A 27 22.62 3.16 10.92
N LEU A 28 21.57 2.64 11.57
CA LEU A 28 20.37 2.13 10.92
C LEU A 28 19.62 3.23 10.19
N GLN A 29 19.47 4.40 10.79
CA GLN A 29 18.80 5.56 10.20
C GLN A 29 19.44 5.90 8.86
N ARG A 30 20.75 6.04 8.81
CA ARG A 30 21.47 6.29 7.56
C ARG A 30 21.21 5.21 6.51
N GLN A 31 21.25 3.93 6.88
CA GLN A 31 21.00 2.83 5.95
C GLN A 31 19.56 2.84 5.41
N VAL A 32 18.58 3.01 6.29
CA VAL A 32 17.16 3.06 5.95
C VAL A 32 16.86 4.28 5.10
N SER A 33 17.39 5.45 5.46
CA SER A 33 17.27 6.67 4.66
C SER A 33 17.82 6.47 3.26
N THR A 34 19.04 5.94 3.10
CA THR A 34 19.59 5.64 1.77
C THR A 34 18.68 4.71 0.97
N TYR A 35 18.10 3.69 1.61
CA TYR A 35 17.16 2.79 0.95
C TYR A 35 15.87 3.51 0.52
N VAL A 36 15.23 4.25 1.41
CA VAL A 36 13.95 4.94 1.15
C VAL A 36 14.12 5.95 0.00
N TYR A 37 15.16 6.78 0.05
CA TYR A 37 15.42 7.76 -1.00
C TYR A 37 15.86 7.14 -2.34
N SER A 38 16.46 5.94 -2.34
CA SER A 38 16.92 5.28 -3.59
C SER A 38 15.89 4.37 -4.25
N THR A 39 14.83 3.98 -3.54
CA THR A 39 13.84 3.03 -4.07
C THR A 39 12.69 3.68 -4.85
N HIS A 40 12.59 5.01 -4.83
CA HIS A 40 11.64 5.81 -5.62
C HIS A 40 10.20 5.29 -5.57
N VAL A 41 9.71 4.94 -4.37
CA VAL A 41 8.32 4.52 -4.16
C VAL A 41 7.43 5.77 -4.18
N PRO A 42 6.48 5.91 -5.12
CA PRO A 42 5.70 7.14 -5.28
C PRO A 42 4.91 7.52 -4.03
N ILE A 43 4.33 6.53 -3.34
CA ILE A 43 3.54 6.77 -2.13
C ILE A 43 4.38 7.18 -0.91
N TRP A 44 5.71 7.10 -0.99
CA TRP A 44 6.60 7.58 0.06
C TRP A 44 7.00 9.04 -0.15
N CYS A 45 6.75 9.60 -1.34
CA CYS A 45 7.13 10.97 -1.68
C CYS A 45 6.42 11.97 -0.76
N GLY A 46 7.19 12.85 -0.10
CA GLY A 46 6.67 13.81 0.87
C GLY A 46 6.37 13.23 2.26
N GLN A 47 6.55 11.93 2.46
CA GLN A 47 6.39 11.24 3.75
C GLN A 47 7.62 10.35 4.06
N GLU A 48 8.75 10.61 3.42
CA GLU A 48 9.94 9.77 3.51
C GLU A 48 10.41 9.63 4.95
N GLN A 49 10.35 10.72 5.72
CA GLN A 49 10.79 10.72 7.11
C GLN A 49 9.91 9.83 8.00
N ASP A 50 8.59 9.80 7.76
CA ASP A 50 7.66 8.95 8.51
C ASP A 50 7.90 7.48 8.17
N VAL A 51 8.09 7.16 6.87
CA VAL A 51 8.44 5.81 6.42
C VAL A 51 9.78 5.36 7.01
N ILE A 52 10.78 6.23 7.06
CA ILE A 52 12.07 5.96 7.71
C ILE A 52 11.86 5.64 9.19
N ASN A 53 11.08 6.46 9.90
CA ASN A 53 10.81 6.28 11.33
C ASN A 53 10.08 4.97 11.62
N ASP A 54 9.07 4.62 10.82
CA ASP A 54 8.32 3.38 10.92
C ASP A 54 9.23 2.15 10.74
N ILE A 55 10.06 2.16 9.69
CA ILE A 55 11.00 1.07 9.42
C ILE A 55 12.02 0.95 10.56
N LEU A 56 12.51 2.06 11.10
CA LEU A 56 13.45 2.06 12.22
C LEU A 56 12.81 1.51 13.49
N GLN A 57 11.60 1.95 13.81
CA GLN A 57 10.85 1.49 14.97
C GLN A 57 10.60 -0.02 14.90
N GLU A 58 10.11 -0.52 13.76
CA GLU A 58 9.88 -1.95 13.53
C GLU A 58 11.19 -2.76 13.62
N THR A 59 12.29 -2.22 13.09
CA THR A 59 13.62 -2.85 13.16
C THR A 59 14.10 -2.99 14.60
N LEU A 60 14.03 -1.91 15.38
CA LEU A 60 14.47 -1.90 16.78
C LEU A 60 13.61 -2.82 17.63
N LEU A 61 12.29 -2.83 17.40
CA LEU A 61 11.35 -3.72 18.08
C LEU A 61 11.72 -5.19 17.84
N ARG A 62 12.02 -5.58 16.58
CA ARG A 62 12.44 -6.95 16.25
C ARG A 62 13.77 -7.34 16.89
N ILE A 63 14.73 -6.41 16.94
CA ILE A 63 16.01 -6.66 17.60
C ILE A 63 15.80 -6.86 19.11
N TRP A 64 15.01 -5.98 19.74
CA TRP A 64 14.71 -6.06 21.16
C TRP A 64 13.98 -7.37 21.50
N LEU A 65 12.92 -7.72 20.76
CA LEU A 65 12.19 -8.98 20.95
C LEU A 65 13.10 -10.20 20.78
N ARG A 66 14.04 -10.16 19.81
CA ARG A 66 15.00 -11.24 19.63
C ARG A 66 15.98 -11.38 20.80
N GLN A 67 16.36 -10.27 21.45
CA GLN A 67 17.21 -10.30 22.64
C GLN A 67 16.50 -10.84 23.89
N GLN A 68 15.16 -10.71 23.95
CA GLN A 68 14.33 -11.21 25.05
C GLN A 68 13.98 -12.70 24.91
N ASP A 69 14.27 -13.33 23.77
CA ASP A 69 13.96 -14.73 23.52
C ASP A 69 15.05 -15.64 24.08
N ASP A 70 14.86 -16.14 25.30
CA ASP A 70 15.82 -17.04 25.98
C ASP A 70 16.05 -18.38 25.25
N ARG A 71 15.21 -18.72 24.26
CA ARG A 71 15.36 -19.94 23.44
C ARG A 71 16.18 -19.71 22.17
N ALA A 72 16.54 -18.46 21.90
CA ALA A 72 17.33 -18.04 20.76
C ALA A 72 18.80 -18.39 20.90
N GLU A 73 19.46 -18.75 19.77
CA GLU A 73 20.91 -18.70 19.72
C GLU A 73 21.44 -17.28 19.99
N PRO A 74 22.50 -17.12 20.81
CA PRO A 74 23.09 -15.82 21.12
C PRO A 74 23.51 -15.05 19.87
N ILE A 75 23.19 -13.76 19.83
CA ILE A 75 23.61 -12.88 18.73
C ILE A 75 25.06 -12.48 18.94
N HIS A 76 25.98 -13.11 18.18
CA HIS A 76 27.41 -12.81 18.28
C HIS A 76 27.81 -11.46 17.69
N ASN A 77 27.06 -10.95 16.72
CA ASN A 77 27.29 -9.62 16.12
C ASN A 77 25.95 -8.91 15.93
N LEU A 78 25.64 -8.04 16.88
CA LEU A 78 24.37 -7.33 16.94
C LEU A 78 24.22 -6.29 15.81
N GLU A 79 25.31 -5.64 15.40
CA GLU A 79 25.28 -4.65 14.31
C GLU A 79 24.98 -5.32 12.97
N ALA A 80 25.66 -6.43 12.66
CA ALA A 80 25.41 -7.19 11.44
C ALA A 80 24.00 -7.79 11.42
N PHE A 81 23.52 -8.28 12.57
CA PHE A 81 22.16 -8.75 12.73
C PHE A 81 21.15 -7.62 12.50
N ALA A 82 21.35 -6.47 13.14
CA ALA A 82 20.49 -5.31 13.01
C ALA A 82 20.41 -4.78 11.58
N ALA A 83 21.54 -4.68 10.87
CA ALA A 83 21.58 -4.31 9.46
C ALA A 83 20.79 -5.29 8.58
N LYS A 84 20.86 -6.59 8.88
CA LYS A 84 20.06 -7.61 8.17
C LYS A 84 18.56 -7.45 8.44
N VAL A 85 18.18 -7.21 9.69
CA VAL A 85 16.77 -6.96 10.07
C VAL A 85 16.26 -5.70 9.37
N ALA A 86 17.02 -4.60 9.42
CA ALA A 86 16.66 -3.33 8.78
C ALA A 86 16.43 -3.50 7.28
N ARG A 87 17.37 -4.17 6.58
CA ARG A 87 17.22 -4.48 5.15
C ARG A 87 15.96 -5.29 4.86
N ASN A 88 15.65 -6.26 5.71
CA ASN A 88 14.42 -7.05 5.56
C ASN A 88 13.17 -6.19 5.79
N CYS A 89 13.15 -5.32 6.80
CA CYS A 89 12.04 -4.39 7.05
C CYS A 89 11.84 -3.43 5.87
N CYS A 90 12.92 -2.82 5.37
CA CYS A 90 12.91 -1.99 4.16
C CYS A 90 12.27 -2.73 2.96
N HIS A 91 12.70 -3.97 2.73
CA HIS A 91 12.17 -4.80 1.65
C HIS A 91 10.71 -5.21 1.90
N ASP A 92 10.31 -5.47 3.14
CA ASP A 92 8.93 -5.80 3.52
C ASP A 92 7.98 -4.63 3.29
N TYR A 93 8.37 -3.43 3.74
CA TYR A 93 7.64 -2.19 3.47
C TYR A 93 7.55 -1.94 1.98
N TRP A 94 8.68 -1.99 1.26
CA TRP A 94 8.68 -1.84 -0.19
C TRP A 94 7.76 -2.88 -0.88
N ARG A 95 7.76 -4.15 -0.46
CA ARG A 95 6.86 -5.17 -1.02
C ARG A 95 5.39 -4.93 -0.65
N LYS A 96 5.09 -4.48 0.56
CA LYS A 96 3.74 -4.16 1.03
C LYS A 96 3.18 -2.99 0.23
N ASP A 97 3.98 -1.95 0.09
CA ASP A 97 3.60 -0.71 -0.57
C ASP A 97 3.57 -0.86 -2.08
N ARG A 98 4.50 -1.63 -2.64
CA ARG A 98 4.43 -2.04 -4.04
C ARG A 98 3.25 -2.95 -4.36
N ARG A 99 2.64 -3.62 -3.38
CA ARG A 99 1.35 -4.32 -3.60
C ARG A 99 0.19 -3.34 -3.69
N PHE A 100 0.26 -2.18 -3.03
CA PHE A 100 -0.66 -1.07 -3.30
C PHE A 100 -0.37 -0.42 -4.67
N LEU A 101 0.90 -0.35 -5.08
CA LEU A 101 1.32 0.02 -6.46
C LEU A 101 1.06 -1.09 -7.51
N ARG A 102 0.45 -2.23 -7.17
CA ARG A 102 -0.01 -3.22 -8.16
C ARG A 102 -1.34 -2.85 -8.81
N PHE A 103 -1.88 -1.67 -8.52
CA PHE A 103 -2.52 -0.88 -9.57
C PHE A 103 -1.39 -0.27 -10.41
N PRO A 104 -1.26 -0.61 -11.70
CA PRO A 104 -0.05 -0.32 -12.45
C PRO A 104 0.22 1.19 -12.42
N GLN A 105 1.16 1.67 -11.61
CA GLN A 105 1.60 3.07 -11.62
C GLN A 105 2.82 3.29 -12.52
N ASP A 106 3.50 2.22 -12.94
CA ASP A 106 4.71 2.25 -13.78
C ASP A 106 4.47 2.69 -15.24
N GLU A 107 3.43 3.47 -15.54
CA GLU A 107 3.32 4.10 -16.87
C GLU A 107 2.62 5.47 -16.87
N TYR A 108 1.88 5.86 -15.83
CA TYR A 108 1.29 7.20 -15.75
C TYR A 108 1.06 7.58 -14.28
N GLU A 109 1.56 8.76 -13.90
CA GLU A 109 1.12 9.48 -12.71
C GLU A 109 -0.41 9.48 -12.70
N ILE A 110 -1.01 8.82 -11.74
CA ILE A 110 -2.40 9.10 -11.44
C ILE A 110 -2.32 10.34 -10.55
N GLU A 111 -2.39 11.52 -11.16
CA GLU A 111 -2.98 12.66 -10.46
C GLU A 111 -4.42 12.25 -10.14
N VAL A 112 -4.61 11.53 -9.03
CA VAL A 112 -5.88 11.59 -8.34
C VAL A 112 -5.86 12.99 -7.76
N VAL A 113 -6.30 13.95 -8.56
CA VAL A 113 -6.78 15.20 -8.00
C VAL A 113 -7.98 14.79 -7.18
N VAL A 114 -7.73 14.42 -5.92
CA VAL A 114 -8.74 14.52 -4.88
C VAL A 114 -8.99 16.02 -4.83
N HIS A 115 -9.97 16.48 -5.61
CA HIS A 115 -10.61 17.74 -5.33
C HIS A 115 -11.20 17.56 -3.93
N THR A 116 -10.41 17.92 -2.92
CA THR A 116 -10.95 18.38 -1.65
C THR A 116 -11.92 19.47 -2.08
N HIS A 117 -13.22 19.21 -1.96
CA HIS A 117 -14.24 20.18 -2.29
C HIS A 117 -13.86 21.50 -1.63
N ASP A 118 -13.46 22.48 -2.43
CA ASP A 118 -13.36 23.84 -1.96
C ASP A 118 -14.79 24.24 -1.58
N GLU A 119 -14.96 24.82 -0.39
CA GLU A 119 -16.28 25.22 0.14
C GLU A 119 -17.00 26.28 -0.73
N ASP A 120 -16.35 26.73 -1.82
CA ASP A 120 -16.81 27.74 -2.78
C ASP A 120 -17.35 27.17 -4.12
N GLU A 121 -17.42 25.85 -4.34
CA GLU A 121 -17.99 25.28 -5.59
C GLU A 121 -19.50 25.59 -5.74
N SER A 122 -19.87 26.21 -6.87
CA SER A 122 -21.26 26.52 -7.21
C SER A 122 -22.11 25.26 -7.39
N VAL A 123 -23.44 25.39 -7.25
CA VAL A 123 -24.38 24.27 -7.40
C VAL A 123 -24.34 23.73 -8.84
N GLU A 124 -24.13 24.62 -9.80
CA GLU A 124 -24.01 24.32 -11.23
C GLU A 124 -22.75 23.49 -11.52
N GLU A 125 -21.60 23.82 -10.92
CA GLU A 125 -20.35 23.07 -11.07
C GLU A 125 -20.46 21.66 -10.47
N ARG A 126 -21.07 21.53 -9.28
CA ARG A 126 -21.34 20.22 -8.67
C ARG A 126 -22.26 19.35 -9.52
N ALA A 127 -23.30 19.95 -10.12
CA ALA A 127 -24.20 19.25 -11.01
C ALA A 127 -23.48 18.78 -12.29
N LEU A 128 -22.62 19.62 -12.87
CA LEU A 128 -21.82 19.28 -14.05
C LEU A 128 -20.83 18.15 -13.74
N GLN A 129 -20.11 18.24 -12.61
CA GLN A 129 -19.16 17.23 -12.18
C GLN A 129 -19.85 15.88 -11.93
N SER A 130 -21.02 15.90 -11.29
CA SER A 130 -21.84 14.70 -11.07
C SER A 130 -22.26 14.05 -12.39
N LEU A 131 -22.66 14.85 -13.38
CA LEU A 131 -23.03 14.36 -14.71
C LEU A 131 -21.83 13.74 -15.45
N MET A 132 -20.67 14.40 -15.38
CA MET A 132 -19.42 13.88 -15.95
C MET A 132 -19.00 12.55 -15.31
N GLN A 133 -19.10 12.44 -13.99
CA GLN A 133 -18.81 11.20 -13.26
C GLN A 133 -19.74 10.07 -13.70
N LEU A 134 -21.05 10.33 -13.82
CA LEU A 134 -22.02 9.33 -14.28
C LEU A 134 -21.72 8.85 -15.71
N MET A 135 -21.44 9.77 -16.64
CA MET A 135 -21.06 9.41 -18.02
C MET A 135 -19.78 8.58 -18.06
N PHE A 136 -18.77 8.93 -17.26
CA PHE A 136 -17.54 8.18 -17.15
C PHE A 136 -17.77 6.75 -16.61
N LEU A 137 -18.58 6.61 -15.56
CA LEU A 137 -18.91 5.30 -14.98
C LEU A 137 -19.69 4.41 -15.96
N GLU A 138 -20.58 4.98 -16.77
CA GLU A 138 -21.26 4.25 -17.85
C GLU A 138 -20.27 3.76 -18.92
N GLN A 139 -19.31 4.60 -19.29
CA GLN A 139 -18.25 4.20 -20.21
C GLN A 139 -17.40 3.06 -19.64
N VAL A 140 -17.01 3.15 -18.36
CA VAL A 140 -16.30 2.08 -17.66
C VAL A 140 -17.10 0.78 -17.65
N ALA A 141 -18.39 0.84 -17.29
CA ALA A 141 -19.27 -0.33 -17.28
C ALA A 141 -19.36 -0.99 -18.67
N TYR A 142 -19.51 -0.18 -19.72
CA TYR A 142 -19.53 -0.65 -21.11
C TYR A 142 -18.22 -1.36 -21.50
N LEU A 143 -17.07 -0.85 -21.07
CA LEU A 143 -15.78 -1.48 -21.33
C LEU A 143 -15.64 -2.83 -20.61
N ILE A 144 -16.09 -2.91 -19.35
CA ILE A 144 -16.04 -4.15 -18.55
C ILE A 144 -16.83 -5.27 -19.23
N VAL A 145 -18.00 -4.98 -19.81
CA VAL A 145 -18.81 -5.97 -20.55
C VAL A 145 -18.01 -6.64 -21.66
N LYS A 146 -17.14 -5.89 -22.34
CA LYS A 146 -16.33 -6.38 -23.47
C LYS A 146 -15.11 -7.21 -23.05
N PHE A 147 -14.83 -7.35 -21.76
CA PHE A 147 -13.68 -8.13 -21.32
C PHE A 147 -13.91 -9.63 -21.55
N PRO A 148 -12.84 -10.41 -21.81
CA PRO A 148 -12.91 -11.86 -21.78
C PRO A 148 -13.49 -12.35 -20.45
N ASP A 149 -14.34 -13.36 -20.52
CA ASP A 149 -15.19 -13.79 -19.40
C ASP A 149 -14.42 -14.00 -18.09
N LYS A 150 -13.23 -14.64 -18.15
CA LYS A 150 -12.41 -14.90 -16.96
C LYS A 150 -11.93 -13.62 -16.27
N GLN A 151 -11.60 -12.59 -17.05
CA GLN A 151 -11.15 -11.30 -16.53
C GLN A 151 -12.33 -10.46 -16.04
N ARG A 152 -13.42 -10.43 -16.81
CA ARG A 152 -14.67 -9.75 -16.43
C ARG A 152 -15.17 -10.28 -15.09
N ARG A 153 -15.29 -11.61 -14.97
CA ARG A 153 -15.77 -12.27 -13.75
C ARG A 153 -14.84 -12.01 -12.56
N ALA A 154 -13.53 -12.10 -12.75
CA ALA A 154 -12.58 -11.82 -11.67
C ALA A 154 -12.70 -10.37 -11.17
N LEU A 155 -12.79 -9.41 -12.08
CA LEU A 155 -12.97 -7.99 -11.75
C LEU A 155 -14.29 -7.74 -11.02
N LEU A 156 -15.40 -8.31 -11.50
CA LEU A 156 -16.72 -8.13 -10.87
C LEU A 156 -16.79 -8.74 -9.47
N ILE A 157 -16.18 -9.91 -9.24
CA ILE A 157 -16.05 -10.49 -7.90
C ILE A 157 -15.26 -9.54 -6.99
N ASN A 158 -14.12 -9.03 -7.47
CA ASN A 158 -13.31 -8.11 -6.69
C ASN A 158 -14.06 -6.82 -6.34
N LEU A 159 -14.78 -6.23 -7.30
CA LEU A 159 -15.63 -5.07 -7.07
C LEU A 159 -16.74 -5.37 -6.07
N ALA A 160 -17.43 -6.51 -6.19
CA ALA A 160 -18.50 -6.92 -5.27
C ALA A 160 -18.00 -7.15 -3.84
N SER A 161 -16.75 -7.60 -3.65
CA SER A 161 -16.13 -7.76 -2.33
C SER A 161 -15.74 -6.45 -1.65
N HIS A 162 -15.56 -5.37 -2.43
CA HIS A 162 -15.12 -4.07 -1.92
C HIS A 162 -16.18 -2.97 -2.01
N THR A 163 -17.35 -3.28 -2.58
CA THR A 163 -18.48 -2.35 -2.65
C THR A 163 -19.45 -2.67 -1.52
N ASP A 164 -19.76 -1.65 -0.72
CA ASP A 164 -20.88 -1.75 0.21
C ASP A 164 -22.18 -1.65 -0.58
N ILE A 165 -22.89 -2.78 -0.68
CA ILE A 165 -24.16 -2.87 -1.41
C ILE A 165 -25.25 -2.59 -0.37
N GLY A 166 -25.59 -1.32 -0.23
CA GLY A 166 -26.65 -0.83 0.65
C GLY A 166 -28.02 -0.79 -0.02
N GLU A 167 -28.98 -0.14 0.64
CA GLU A 167 -30.34 0.05 0.11
C GLU A 167 -30.37 0.94 -1.15
N GLU A 168 -29.45 1.90 -1.27
CA GLU A 168 -29.28 2.69 -2.48
C GLU A 168 -28.04 2.22 -3.27
N PRO A 169 -28.19 1.80 -4.53
CA PRO A 169 -27.07 1.30 -5.31
C PRO A 169 -26.08 2.42 -5.63
N ALA A 170 -24.80 2.13 -5.44
CA ALA A 170 -23.72 3.06 -5.74
C ALA A 170 -23.71 3.45 -7.23
N PRO A 171 -23.17 4.62 -7.62
CA PRO A 171 -23.15 5.07 -9.02
C PRO A 171 -22.58 4.04 -10.01
N LEU A 172 -21.51 3.32 -9.61
CA LEU A 172 -20.93 2.24 -10.43
C LEU A 172 -21.89 1.04 -10.58
N GLU A 173 -22.62 0.68 -9.52
CA GLU A 173 -23.62 -0.39 -9.55
C GLU A 173 -24.78 -0.03 -10.48
N LYS A 174 -25.28 1.21 -10.40
CA LYS A 174 -26.29 1.74 -11.34
C LYS A 174 -25.80 1.64 -12.79
N ALA A 175 -24.54 2.02 -13.06
CA ALA A 175 -23.95 1.95 -14.41
C ALA A 175 -23.79 0.50 -14.93
N LEU A 176 -23.33 -0.44 -14.09
CA LEU A 176 -23.24 -1.86 -14.43
C LEU A 176 -24.64 -2.47 -14.65
N GLY A 177 -25.63 -2.06 -13.85
CA GLY A 177 -27.01 -2.50 -13.98
C GLY A 177 -27.62 -2.13 -15.34
N LYS A 178 -27.32 -0.92 -15.86
CA LYS A 178 -27.71 -0.52 -17.23
C LYS A 178 -27.14 -1.43 -18.32
N MET A 179 -26.01 -2.07 -18.05
CA MET A 179 -25.36 -3.03 -18.94
C MET A 179 -25.81 -4.48 -18.69
N GLY A 180 -26.82 -4.70 -17.84
CA GLY A 180 -27.33 -6.03 -17.49
C GLY A 180 -26.45 -6.81 -16.50
N ILE A 181 -25.54 -6.13 -15.79
CA ILE A 181 -24.67 -6.75 -14.78
C ILE A 181 -25.17 -6.35 -13.40
N GLN A 182 -25.63 -7.31 -12.61
CA GLN A 182 -25.95 -7.11 -11.20
C GLN A 182 -24.74 -7.49 -10.36
N LEU A 183 -24.16 -6.53 -9.64
CA LEU A 183 -22.92 -6.76 -8.89
C LEU A 183 -23.11 -7.76 -7.74
N GLN A 184 -24.33 -7.86 -7.22
CA GLN A 184 -24.74 -8.81 -6.19
C GLN A 184 -24.51 -10.27 -6.62
N ASP A 185 -24.70 -10.60 -7.91
CA ASP A 185 -24.48 -11.95 -8.44
C ASP A 185 -23.02 -12.42 -8.33
N PHE A 186 -22.09 -11.49 -8.07
CA PHE A 186 -20.66 -11.75 -7.98
C PHE A 186 -20.14 -11.74 -6.54
N ARG A 187 -21.01 -11.63 -5.53
CA ARG A 187 -20.65 -11.90 -4.14
C ARG A 187 -20.43 -13.40 -3.95
N CYS A 188 -19.21 -13.84 -4.22
CA CYS A 188 -18.74 -15.19 -3.93
C CYS A 188 -17.78 -15.16 -2.74
N ASP A 189 -17.78 -16.22 -1.95
CA ASP A 189 -16.73 -16.44 -0.96
C ASP A 189 -15.37 -16.51 -1.66
N THR A 190 -14.45 -15.65 -1.22
CA THR A 190 -13.07 -15.66 -1.73
C THR A 190 -12.49 -17.08 -1.65
N PRO A 191 -11.82 -17.59 -2.70
CA PRO A 191 -11.28 -18.95 -2.70
C PRO A 191 -10.39 -19.18 -1.47
N SER A 192 -10.66 -20.22 -0.67
CA SER A 192 -9.85 -20.52 0.51
C SER A 192 -8.45 -21.02 0.15
N ASP A 193 -8.31 -21.63 -1.04
CA ASP A 193 -7.03 -22.14 -1.55
C ASP A 193 -6.07 -20.99 -1.95
N PRO A 194 -4.83 -20.96 -1.40
CA PRO A 194 -3.80 -20.01 -1.82
C PRO A 194 -3.51 -19.98 -3.33
N ALA A 195 -3.56 -21.12 -4.04
CA ALA A 195 -3.25 -21.16 -5.47
C ALA A 195 -4.38 -20.52 -6.30
N GLU A 196 -5.64 -20.84 -5.99
CA GLU A 196 -6.80 -20.18 -6.60
C GLU A 196 -6.82 -18.66 -6.35
N ARG A 197 -6.49 -18.21 -5.13
CA ARG A 197 -6.38 -16.76 -4.86
C ARG A 197 -5.32 -16.08 -5.73
N SER A 198 -4.17 -16.72 -5.92
CA SER A 198 -3.10 -16.17 -6.77
C SER A 198 -3.53 -16.08 -8.24
N ARG A 199 -4.23 -17.11 -8.74
CA ARG A 199 -4.84 -17.08 -10.08
C ARG A 199 -5.87 -15.96 -10.22
N HIS A 200 -6.78 -15.85 -9.26
CA HIS A 200 -7.80 -14.80 -9.23
C HIS A 200 -7.17 -13.40 -9.25
N ASN A 201 -6.19 -13.15 -8.37
CA ASN A 201 -5.49 -11.86 -8.31
C ASN A 201 -4.79 -11.52 -9.63
N THR A 202 -4.22 -12.52 -10.31
CA THR A 202 -3.61 -12.32 -11.63
C THR A 202 -4.64 -11.88 -12.66
N LEU A 203 -5.82 -12.49 -12.67
CA LEU A 203 -6.93 -12.11 -13.57
C LEU A 203 -7.47 -10.71 -13.28
N VAL A 204 -7.59 -10.33 -12.00
CA VAL A 204 -7.97 -8.97 -11.57
C VAL A 204 -6.95 -7.95 -12.07
N CYS A 205 -5.65 -8.20 -11.87
CA CYS A 205 -4.59 -7.32 -12.36
C CYS A 205 -4.64 -7.15 -13.88
N LEU A 206 -4.89 -8.23 -14.63
CA LEU A 206 -5.02 -8.17 -16.09
C LEU A 206 -6.25 -7.36 -16.52
N ALA A 207 -7.37 -7.51 -15.81
CA ALA A 207 -8.59 -6.76 -16.08
C ALA A 207 -8.38 -5.25 -15.87
N TYR A 208 -7.79 -4.83 -14.74
CA TYR A 208 -7.49 -3.41 -14.50
C TYR A 208 -6.50 -2.84 -15.52
N LYS A 209 -5.47 -3.60 -15.89
CA LYS A 209 -4.54 -3.21 -16.96
C LYS A 209 -5.26 -2.98 -18.29
N ARG A 210 -6.23 -3.84 -18.63
CA ARG A 210 -7.03 -3.69 -19.84
C ARG A 210 -7.94 -2.47 -19.76
N LEU A 211 -8.60 -2.25 -18.62
CA LEU A 211 -9.50 -1.11 -18.42
C LEU A 211 -8.75 0.21 -18.64
N ARG A 212 -7.58 0.35 -18.03
CA ARG A 212 -6.73 1.52 -18.19
C ARG A 212 -6.35 1.79 -19.65
N LYS A 213 -5.98 0.76 -20.41
CA LYS A 213 -5.62 0.89 -21.83
C LYS A 213 -6.79 1.33 -22.72
N MET A 214 -8.02 1.10 -22.29
CA MET A 214 -9.22 1.40 -23.07
C MET A 214 -9.87 2.73 -22.69
N LEU A 215 -9.53 3.29 -21.52
CA LEU A 215 -9.97 4.62 -21.13
C LEU A 215 -9.08 5.67 -21.80
N PRO A 216 -9.65 6.71 -22.44
CA PRO A 216 -8.86 7.79 -22.99
C PRO A 216 -8.11 8.49 -21.84
N THR A 217 -6.78 8.50 -21.89
CA THR A 217 -5.98 9.42 -21.07
C THR A 217 -6.31 10.82 -21.56
N SER A 218 -6.79 11.70 -20.69
CA SER A 218 -6.95 13.12 -20.96
C SER A 218 -5.57 13.76 -21.18
N SER A 219 -4.95 13.49 -22.33
CA SER A 219 -3.85 14.29 -22.83
C SER A 219 -4.45 15.63 -23.27
N GLY A 220 -4.17 16.68 -22.50
CA GLY A 220 -4.50 18.05 -22.86
C GLY A 220 -3.96 18.44 -24.25
N PRO A 221 -4.49 19.51 -24.84
CA PRO A 221 -4.17 19.89 -26.21
C PRO A 221 -2.68 20.17 -26.37
N SER A 222 -2.05 19.42 -27.27
CA SER A 222 -0.73 19.73 -27.80
C SER A 222 -0.80 21.14 -28.40
N ALA A 223 -0.13 22.10 -27.75
CA ALA A 223 0.08 23.41 -28.30
C ALA A 223 0.83 23.27 -29.63
N ALA A 224 0.21 23.75 -30.70
CA ALA A 224 0.83 24.06 -31.98
C ALA A 224 0.96 25.58 -32.09
#